data_AF-A0A7V5N309-F1
#
_entry.id   AF-A0A7V5N309-F1
#
_cell.length_a   1.000
_cell.length_b   1.000
_cell.length_c   1.000
_cell.angle_alpha   90.00
_cell.angle_beta   90.00
_cell.angle_gamma   90.00
#
_symmetry.space_group_name_H-M   'P 1'
#
loop_
_entity.id
_entity.type
_entity.pdbx_description
1 polymer ?
#
loop_
_entity_poly.entity_id
_entity_poly.type
_entity_poly.pdbx_seq_one_letter_code
_entity_poly.pdbx_strand_id
1 'polypeptide(L)' 'MALIPGVGPDQEPWALDEMLRVRGFSPLAGVDEAGRGPLAGPVVAAAVILPSGARLEG' A
#
# COMPACT_ATOMS: atom_id res chain seq x y z
N MET A 1 -19.43 -10.83 5.36
CA MET A 1 -18.86 -9.92 6.38
C MET A 1 -17.66 -9.23 5.75
N ALA A 2 -17.90 -8.11 5.06
CA ALA A 2 -16.81 -7.30 4.51
C ALA A 2 -16.00 -6.75 5.69
N LEU A 3 -14.68 -6.91 5.68
CA LEU A 3 -13.83 -6.41 6.76
C LEU A 3 -13.86 -4.88 6.86
N ILE A 4 -14.41 -4.20 5.85
CA ILE A 4 -14.60 -2.75 5.80
C ILE A 4 -15.91 -2.45 5.03
N PRO A 5 -16.91 -1.76 5.62
CA PRO A 5 -18.07 -1.28 4.89
C PRO A 5 -17.65 -0.21 3.87
N GLY A 6 -18.02 -0.40 2.60
CA GLY A 6 -17.85 0.61 1.57
C GLY A 6 -16.45 0.67 0.96
N VAL A 7 -15.85 -0.47 0.60
CA VAL A 7 -14.70 -0.54 -0.33
C VAL A 7 -15.17 -1.22 -1.62
N GLY A 8 -15.46 -0.41 -2.64
CA GLY A 8 -15.83 -0.87 -3.98
C GLY A 8 -14.64 -0.95 -4.94
N PRO A 9 -14.79 -1.55 -6.13
CA PRO A 9 -13.73 -1.67 -7.13
C PRO A 9 -13.25 -0.33 -7.72
N ASP A 10 -14.01 0.74 -7.47
CA ASP A 10 -13.78 2.09 -8.02
C ASP A 10 -13.06 3.03 -7.02
N GLN A 11 -12.46 2.50 -5.96
CA GLN A 11 -11.83 3.32 -4.93
C GLN A 11 -10.37 3.63 -5.21
N GLU A 12 -10.04 4.90 -4.95
CA GLU A 12 -8.69 5.44 -4.93
C GLU A 12 -7.76 4.53 -4.09
N PRO A 13 -6.62 4.06 -4.63
CA PRO A 13 -5.74 3.05 -4.02
C PRO A 13 -5.30 3.37 -2.58
N TRP A 14 -5.34 4.64 -2.19
CA TRP A 14 -4.88 5.19 -0.91
C TRP A 14 -5.95 5.19 0.20
N ALA A 15 -7.21 4.84 -0.11
CA ALA A 15 -8.31 4.90 0.87
C ALA A 15 -8.07 4.00 2.10
N LEU A 16 -7.42 2.85 1.91
CA LEU A 16 -7.06 1.93 2.99
C LEU A 16 -6.08 2.57 3.98
N ASP A 17 -5.05 3.25 3.47
CA ASP A 17 -4.06 3.96 4.26
C ASP A 17 -4.69 5.07 5.11
N GLU A 18 -5.57 5.87 4.51
CA GLU A 18 -6.28 6.94 5.21
C GLU A 18 -7.15 6.39 6.34
N MET A 19 -7.93 5.35 6.07
CA MET A 19 -8.76 4.69 7.08
C MET A 19 -7.90 4.14 8.24
N LEU A 20 -6.77 3.49 7.94
CA LEU A 20 -5.88 2.95 8.97
C LEU A 20 -5.29 4.05 9.86
N ARG A 21 -4.88 5.18 9.28
CA ARG A 21 -4.39 6.35 10.04
C ARG A 21 -5.47 6.92 10.95
N VAL A 22 -6.71 7.07 10.45
CA VAL A 22 -7.85 7.55 11.27
C VAL A 22 -8.13 6.61 12.44
N ARG A 23 -7.92 5.29 12.27
CA ARG A 23 -8.04 4.30 13.36
C ARG A 23 -6.84 4.29 14.31
N GLY A 24 -5.86 5.17 14.14
CA GLY A 24 -4.68 5.29 15.00
C GLY A 24 -3.52 4.37 14.65
N PHE A 25 -3.59 3.64 13.52
CA PHE A 25 -2.47 2.83 13.05
C PHE A 25 -1.48 3.70 12.28
N SER A 26 -0.38 4.03 12.94
CA SER A 26 0.72 4.82 12.37
C SER A 26 2.02 4.50 13.11
N PRO A 27 3.17 4.41 12.42
CA PRO A 27 3.36 4.62 10.98
C PRO A 27 2.82 3.47 10.10
N LEU A 28 2.52 3.77 8.83
CA LEU A 28 2.16 2.77 7.81
C LEU A 28 3.28 2.63 6.79
N ALA A 29 3.60 1.37 6.44
CA ALA A 29 4.57 1.05 5.40
C ALA A 29 3.90 0.29 4.26
N GLY A 30 4.04 0.79 3.03
CA GLY A 30 3.72 0.03 1.82
C GLY A 30 4.88 -0.91 1.47
N VAL A 31 4.56 -2.12 0.99
CA VAL A 31 5.55 -3.14 0.62
C VAL A 31 5.27 -3.60 -0.80
N ASP A 32 6.32 -3.71 -1.60
CA ASP A 32 6.26 -4.26 -2.95
C ASP A 32 7.56 -4.98 -3.32
N GLU A 33 7.50 -5.86 -4.30
CA GLU A 33 8.63 -6.63 -4.80
C GLU A 33 8.86 -6.52 -6.31
N ALA A 34 10.12 -6.62 -6.70
CA ALA A 34 10.53 -6.74 -8.08
C ALA A 34 11.40 -7.99 -8.28
N GLY A 35 11.37 -8.54 -9.50
CA GLY A 35 12.22 -9.68 -9.88
C GLY A 35 11.55 -11.05 -9.79
N ARG A 36 10.21 -11.14 -9.67
CA ARG A 36 9.49 -12.44 -9.71
C ARG A 36 9.40 -13.07 -11.11
N GLY A 37 9.49 -12.25 -12.17
CA GLY A 37 9.32 -12.67 -13.56
C GLY A 37 10.58 -13.10 -14.34
N PRO A 38 11.78 -12.54 -14.09
CA PRO A 38 13.01 -12.96 -14.76
C PRO A 38 13.37 -14.44 -14.54
N LEU A 39 14.10 -15.03 -15.50
CA LEU A 39 14.57 -16.43 -15.45
C LEU A 39 15.62 -16.67 -14.34
N ALA A 40 16.37 -15.65 -13.96
CA ALA A 40 17.39 -15.69 -12.92
C ALA A 40 17.57 -14.30 -12.30
N GLY A 41 18.16 -14.27 -11.11
CA GLY A 41 18.32 -13.07 -10.28
C GLY A 41 17.45 -13.14 -9.02
N PRO A 42 17.73 -12.30 -8.00
CA PRO A 42 16.95 -12.29 -6.78
C PRO A 42 15.59 -11.61 -7.00
N VAL A 43 14.60 -12.03 -6.20
CA VAL A 43 13.45 -11.17 -5.89
C VAL A 43 13.89 -10.21 -4.80
N VAL A 44 13.65 -8.92 -5.00
CA VAL A 44 13.97 -7.86 -4.03
C VAL A 44 12.69 -7.17 -3.63
N ALA A 45 12.46 -7.04 -2.32
CA ALA A 45 11.33 -6.32 -1.77
C ALA A 45 11.80 -5.04 -1.05
N ALA A 46 10.95 -4.03 -1.01
CA ALA A 46 11.16 -2.80 -0.27
C ALA A 46 9.94 -2.47 0.60
N ALA A 47 10.18 -1.80 1.73
CA ALA A 47 9.14 -1.27 2.59
C ALA A 47 9.35 0.24 2.74
N VAL A 48 8.33 1.04 2.46
CA VAL A 48 8.42 2.50 2.45
C VAL A 48 7.34 3.11 3.34
N ILE A 49 7.75 3.94 4.30
CA ILE A 49 6.86 4.79 5.08
C ILE A 49 6.82 6.16 4.41
N LEU A 50 5.69 6.50 3.79
CA LEU A 50 5.49 7.82 3.21
C LEU A 50 4.90 8.82 4.24
N PRO A 51 5.25 10.12 4.15
CA PRO A 51 4.54 11.16 4.87
C PRO A 51 3.04 11.14 4.56
N SER A 52 2.21 11.53 5.52
CA SER A 52 0.76 11.60 5.32
C SER A 52 0.42 12.54 4.16
N GLY A 53 -0.43 12.10 3.24
CA GLY A 53 -0.86 12.89 2.07
C GLY A 53 0.16 12.97 0.93
N ALA A 54 1.33 12.31 1.05
CA ALA A 54 2.27 12.21 -0.05
C ALA A 54 1.66 11.42 -1.22
N ARG A 55 1.83 11.94 -2.44
CA ARG A 55 1.51 11.25 -3.68
C ARG A 55 2.78 11.10 -4.49
N LEU A 56 3.00 9.91 -5.02
CA LEU A 56 4.09 9.63 -5.94
C LEU A 56 3.53 9.71 -7.36
N GLU A 57 4.24 10.41 -8.24
CA GLU A 57 3.95 10.36 -9.67
C GLU A 57 4.53 9.07 -10.25
N GLY A 58 3.78 8.46 -11.17
CA GLY A 58 4.14 7.23 -11.87
C GLY A 58 3.66 7.26 -13.31
#